data_AF-A0A5N4CCS4-F1
#
_entry.id   AF-A0A5N4CCS4-F1
#
_cell.length_a   1.000
_cell.length_b   1.000
_cell.length_c   1.000
_cell.angle_alpha   90.00
_cell.angle_beta   90.00
_cell.angle_gamma   90.00
#
_symmetry.space_group_name_H-M   'P 1'
#
loop_
_entity.id
_entity.type
_entity.pdbx_description
1 polymer ?
#
loop_
_entity_poly.entity_id
_entity_poly.type
_entity_poly.pdbx_seq_one_letter_code
_entity_poly.pdbx_strand_id
1 'polypeptide(L)'
;MGNAMVMTQYIRLTPDMQSKQGALWNRVPCFLRDWELQVHFRIHGQGKKNLHGDGLAIWYTKDRMQPGPVFGNMDKFVGLGVFVDTYPNEEKQQERELFVVSSLGNGCREQQLFL
;
A
#
# COMPACT_ATOMS: atom_id res chain seq x y z
N MET A 1 9.42 8.17 -3.91
CA MET A 1 8.72 9.34 -3.34
C MET A 1 8.55 9.12 -1.84
N GLY A 2 8.42 10.20 -1.06
CA GLY A 2 8.24 10.09 0.40
C GLY A 2 9.50 9.56 1.09
N ASN A 3 9.31 8.73 2.12
CA ASN A 3 10.36 8.18 2.96
C ASN A 3 11.05 6.92 2.39
N ALA A 4 10.71 6.53 1.15
CA ALA A 4 11.28 5.35 0.53
C ALA A 4 12.80 5.50 0.34
N MET A 5 13.55 4.51 0.81
CA MET A 5 15.01 4.44 0.71
C MET A 5 15.43 3.19 -0.06
N VAL A 6 16.31 3.38 -1.04
CA VAL A 6 16.92 2.28 -1.79
C VAL A 6 18.18 1.84 -1.03
N MET A 7 18.23 0.58 -0.62
CA MET A 7 19.41 -0.04 -0.03
C MET A 7 19.99 -1.08 -0.99
N THR A 8 21.17 -1.61 -0.66
CA THR A 8 21.88 -2.57 -1.51
C THR A 8 21.09 -3.88 -1.74
N GLN A 9 20.33 -4.33 -0.74
CA GLN A 9 19.64 -5.62 -0.78
C GLN A 9 18.11 -5.53 -0.89
N TYR A 10 17.53 -4.38 -0.52
CA TYR A 10 16.09 -4.19 -0.52
C TYR A 10 15.74 -2.72 -0.63
N ILE A 11 14.48 -2.46 -0.96
CA ILE A 11 13.91 -1.11 -0.91
C ILE A 11 13.05 -1.04 0.35
N ARG A 12 13.32 -0.07 1.20
CA ARG A 12 12.50 0.20 2.39
C ARG A 12 11.53 1.32 2.06
N LEU A 13 10.23 1.04 2.03
CA LEU A 13 9.21 2.06 1.78
C LEU A 13 9.05 2.99 2.99
N THR A 14 8.89 2.43 4.19
CA THR A 14 8.75 3.19 5.44
C THR A 14 9.70 2.63 6.50
N PRO A 15 10.29 3.48 7.36
CA PRO A 15 10.92 3.00 8.59
C PRO A 15 9.85 2.68 9.63
N ASP A 16 10.24 1.98 10.70
CA ASP A 16 9.39 1.73 11.89
C ASP A 16 9.24 3.02 12.72
N MET A 17 8.55 4.00 12.13
CA MET A 17 8.22 5.31 12.71
C MET A 17 6.80 5.69 12.29
N GLN A 18 6.09 6.37 13.17
CA GLN A 18 4.74 6.85 12.89
C GLN A 18 4.70 7.87 11.74
N SER A 19 3.57 7.90 11.06
CA SER A 19 3.24 8.91 10.03
C SER A 19 4.27 8.98 8.90
N LYS A 20 4.70 7.82 8.41
CA LYS A 20 5.60 7.70 7.26
C LYS A 20 4.86 7.16 6.06
N GLN A 21 5.16 7.74 4.92
CA GLN A 21 4.63 7.31 3.63
C GLN A 21 5.79 7.21 2.66
N GLY A 22 5.91 6.09 1.98
CA GLY A 22 6.93 5.89 0.95
C GLY A 22 6.35 5.09 -0.19
N ALA A 23 6.69 5.51 -1.40
CA ALA A 23 6.19 4.88 -2.62
C ALA A 23 7.30 4.72 -3.64
N LEU A 24 7.24 3.59 -4.34
CA LEU A 24 8.02 3.30 -5.53
C LEU A 24 7.07 3.12 -6.71
N TRP A 25 7.36 3.80 -7.81
CA TRP A 25 6.54 3.73 -9.03
C TRP A 25 7.43 3.38 -10.21
N ASN A 26 6.95 2.48 -11.08
CA ASN A 26 7.59 2.25 -12.35
C ASN A 26 7.52 3.52 -13.22
N ARG A 27 8.62 3.84 -13.90
CA ARG A 27 8.68 5.01 -14.79
C ARG A 27 8.01 4.74 -16.14
N VAL A 28 8.10 3.50 -16.61
CA VAL A 28 7.57 3.06 -17.90
C VAL A 28 6.19 2.43 -17.68
N PRO A 29 5.14 2.87 -18.40
CA PRO A 29 3.83 2.23 -18.31
C PRO A 29 3.87 0.77 -18.78
N CYS A 30 3.07 -0.10 -18.18
CA CYS A 30 2.88 -1.47 -18.65
C CYS A 30 1.69 -1.51 -19.61
N PHE A 31 1.91 -2.01 -20.84
CA PHE A 31 0.88 -2.16 -21.88
C PHE A 31 0.57 -3.62 -22.20
N LEU A 32 1.04 -4.55 -21.36
CA LEU A 32 0.78 -5.97 -21.54
C LEU A 32 -0.68 -6.28 -21.25
N ARG A 33 -1.30 -7.08 -22.12
CA ARG A 33 -2.67 -7.58 -21.92
C ARG A 33 -2.72 -8.56 -20.75
N ASP A 34 -1.80 -9.51 -20.75
CA ASP A 34 -1.68 -10.56 -19.77
C ASP A 34 -0.33 -10.40 -19.06
N TRP A 35 -0.34 -10.33 -17.74
CA TRP A 35 0.86 -10.07 -16.94
C TRP A 35 0.78 -10.76 -15.58
N GLU A 36 1.93 -11.06 -15.01
CA GLU A 36 2.10 -11.57 -13.65
C GLU A 36 3.09 -10.68 -12.91
N LEU A 37 2.81 -10.37 -11.64
CA LEU A 37 3.71 -9.63 -10.77
C LEU A 37 3.99 -10.46 -9.52
N GLN A 38 5.26 -10.84 -9.34
CA GLN A 38 5.73 -11.49 -8.13
C GLN A 38 6.42 -10.46 -7.23
N VAL A 39 5.91 -10.29 -6.00
CA VAL A 39 6.44 -9.32 -5.04
C VAL A 39 6.93 -10.05 -3.79
N HIS A 40 8.22 -9.96 -3.51
CA HIS A 40 8.80 -10.42 -2.26
C HIS A 40 8.88 -9.23 -1.31
N PHE A 41 8.09 -9.28 -0.23
CA PHE A 41 8.04 -8.19 0.76
C PHE A 41 8.16 -8.74 2.18
N ARG A 42 8.50 -7.84 3.10
CA ARG A 42 8.55 -8.12 4.54
C ARG A 42 8.03 -6.92 5.29
N ILE A 43 7.01 -7.13 6.12
CA ILE A 43 6.51 -6.14 7.08
C ILE A 43 7.01 -6.57 8.46
N HIS A 44 7.71 -5.67 9.16
CA HIS A 44 8.24 -5.93 10.50
C HIS A 44 8.38 -4.63 11.31
N GLY A 45 8.28 -4.73 12.65
CA GLY A 45 8.44 -3.60 13.57
C GLY A 45 8.72 -4.07 15.00
N GLN A 46 9.24 -3.17 15.85
CA GLN A 46 9.61 -3.42 17.25
C GLN A 46 8.62 -2.86 18.27
N GLY A 47 7.56 -2.17 17.83
CA GLY A 47 6.49 -1.66 18.68
C GLY A 47 5.93 -2.72 19.67
N LYS A 48 5.66 -2.30 20.91
CA LYS A 48 5.01 -3.14 21.92
C LYS A 48 3.49 -2.94 21.83
N LYS A 49 2.75 -4.06 21.82
CA LYS A 49 1.29 -4.15 21.87
C LYS A 49 0.56 -3.48 20.67
N ASN A 50 0.17 -4.32 19.71
CA ASN A 50 -0.99 -4.18 18.82
C ASN A 50 -1.15 -2.89 17.99
N LEU A 51 -0.14 -2.03 17.90
CA LEU A 51 -0.15 -0.78 17.11
C LEU A 51 0.93 -0.84 16.03
N HIS A 52 0.72 -1.69 15.03
CA HIS A 52 1.56 -1.73 13.83
C HIS A 52 0.65 -1.61 12.62
N GLY A 53 0.89 -0.60 11.78
CA GLY A 53 0.04 -0.27 10.66
C GLY A 53 0.59 0.91 9.87
N ASP A 54 0.04 1.21 8.69
CA ASP A 54 -1.22 0.61 8.19
C ASP A 54 -0.97 -0.66 7.36
N GLY A 55 0.09 -0.67 6.53
CA GLY A 55 0.45 -1.85 5.73
C GLY A 55 1.14 -1.51 4.41
N LEU A 56 0.83 -2.26 3.35
CA LEU A 56 1.42 -2.12 2.01
C LEU A 56 0.33 -2.11 0.93
N ALA A 57 0.51 -1.30 -0.12
CA ALA A 57 -0.32 -1.39 -1.32
C ALA A 57 0.51 -1.60 -2.58
N ILE A 58 -0.01 -2.42 -3.50
CA ILE A 58 0.48 -2.62 -4.86
C ILE A 58 -0.50 -1.99 -5.83
N TRP A 59 0.01 -1.16 -6.73
CA TRP A 59 -0.79 -0.34 -7.63
C TRP A 59 -0.55 -0.68 -9.10
N TYR A 60 -1.65 -0.88 -9.83
CA TYR A 60 -1.68 -0.87 -11.27
C TYR A 60 -2.71 0.18 -11.74
N THR A 61 -2.25 1.42 -11.88
CA THR A 61 -3.13 2.59 -12.06
C THR A 61 -2.72 3.42 -13.27
N LYS A 62 -3.69 4.16 -13.82
CA LYS A 62 -3.48 5.08 -14.94
C LYS A 62 -2.49 6.20 -14.59
N ASP A 63 -2.69 6.81 -13.42
CA ASP A 63 -1.84 7.88 -12.91
C ASP A 63 -0.85 7.31 -11.87
N ARG A 64 0.36 7.87 -11.82
CA ARG A 64 1.41 7.51 -10.86
C ARG A 64 1.86 8.71 -10.04
N MET A 65 2.42 8.44 -8.86
CA MET A 65 3.01 9.46 -7.97
C MET A 65 2.03 10.57 -7.56
N GLN A 66 0.73 10.24 -7.45
CA GLN A 66 -0.27 11.14 -6.89
C GLN A 66 -0.37 10.86 -5.39
N PRO A 67 0.08 11.78 -4.50
CA PRO A 67 -0.02 11.54 -3.06
C PRO A 67 -1.47 11.53 -2.61
N GLY A 68 -1.78 10.77 -1.57
CA GLY A 68 -3.10 10.73 -0.97
C GLY A 68 -3.18 9.81 0.24
N PRO A 69 -4.38 9.71 0.85
CA PRO A 69 -4.56 9.00 2.11
C PRO A 69 -4.43 7.47 1.94
N VAL A 70 -4.75 6.93 0.76
CA VAL A 70 -4.83 5.47 0.55
C VAL A 70 -3.44 4.90 0.31
N PHE A 71 -2.77 4.44 1.38
CA PHE A 71 -1.42 3.87 1.34
C PHE A 71 -0.42 4.72 0.53
N GLY A 72 -0.53 6.04 0.62
CA GLY A 72 0.32 7.00 -0.08
C GLY A 72 -0.07 7.29 -1.54
N ASN A 73 -1.25 6.85 -2.01
CA ASN A 73 -1.80 7.16 -3.33
C ASN A 73 -3.14 7.93 -3.22
N MET A 74 -3.55 8.56 -4.32
CA MET A 74 -4.83 9.25 -4.40
C MET A 74 -6.01 8.30 -4.22
N ASP A 75 -7.04 8.82 -3.58
CA ASP A 75 -8.25 8.07 -3.25
C ASP A 75 -9.06 7.67 -4.50
N LYS A 76 -9.29 8.64 -5.40
CA LYS A 76 -10.06 8.45 -6.65
C LYS A 76 -9.18 7.93 -7.78
N PHE A 77 -8.61 6.73 -7.62
CA PHE A 77 -7.77 6.13 -8.64
C PHE A 77 -8.58 5.43 -9.76
N VAL A 78 -7.94 5.31 -10.94
CA VAL A 78 -8.41 4.48 -12.06
C VAL A 78 -7.43 3.34 -12.25
N GLY A 79 -7.87 2.10 -12.02
CA GLY A 79 -7.05 0.90 -12.12
C GLY A 79 -7.32 -0.11 -11.02
N LEU A 80 -6.28 -0.85 -10.63
CA LEU A 80 -6.30 -1.88 -9.59
C LEU A 80 -5.39 -1.47 -8.43
N GLY A 81 -5.91 -1.59 -7.21
CA GLY A 81 -5.14 -1.55 -5.97
C GLY A 81 -5.25 -2.90 -5.26
N VAL A 82 -4.11 -3.45 -4.81
CA VAL A 82 -4.06 -4.62 -3.93
C VAL A 82 -3.46 -4.18 -2.61
N PHE A 83 -4.24 -4.29 -1.54
CA PHE A 83 -3.91 -3.82 -0.21
C PHE A 83 -3.56 -5.01 0.68
N VAL A 84 -2.45 -4.89 1.37
CA VAL A 84 -1.99 -5.80 2.41
C VAL A 84 -2.09 -5.02 3.71
N ASP A 85 -3.23 -5.16 4.37
CA ASP A 85 -3.54 -4.45 5.60
C ASP A 85 -3.08 -5.26 6.81
N THR A 86 -2.45 -4.58 7.76
CA THR A 86 -1.91 -5.17 8.98
C THR A 86 -2.57 -4.64 10.24
N TYR A 87 -3.48 -3.68 10.12
CA TYR A 87 -4.15 -3.03 11.24
C TYR A 87 -5.68 -3.20 11.17
N PRO A 88 -6.34 -3.73 12.21
CA PRO A 88 -7.79 -3.81 12.24
C PRO A 88 -8.38 -2.46 12.64
N ASN A 89 -9.02 -1.77 11.70
CA ASN A 89 -9.59 -0.45 11.96
C ASN A 89 -10.96 -0.48 12.63
N GLU A 90 -11.61 -1.65 12.67
CA GLU A 90 -12.86 -1.84 13.40
C GLU A 90 -12.59 -2.35 14.82
N GLU A 91 -13.11 -1.65 15.83
CA GLU A 91 -12.98 -1.96 17.27
C GLU A 91 -13.47 -3.38 17.67
N LYS A 92 -14.11 -4.13 16.76
CA LYS A 92 -14.72 -5.43 17.05
C LYS A 92 -13.95 -6.66 16.57
N GLN A 93 -12.87 -6.51 15.79
CA GLN A 93 -12.07 -7.66 15.35
C GLN A 93 -10.81 -7.78 16.21
N GLN A 94 -10.88 -8.71 17.16
CA GLN A 94 -9.89 -8.87 18.24
C GLN A 94 -8.70 -9.76 17.85
N GLU A 95 -8.59 -10.20 16.58
CA GLU A 95 -7.52 -11.08 16.12
C GLU A 95 -6.82 -10.50 14.89
N ARG A 96 -5.49 -10.65 14.86
CA ARG A 96 -4.64 -10.14 13.77
C ARG A 96 -4.91 -10.95 12.51
N GLU A 97 -5.64 -10.38 11.58
CA GLU A 97 -5.82 -10.93 10.26
C GLU A 97 -5.05 -10.05 9.26
N LEU A 98 -4.11 -10.68 8.54
CA LEU A 98 -3.51 -10.06 7.36
C LEU A 98 -4.59 -10.06 6.28
N PHE A 99 -5.20 -8.90 6.02
CA PHE A 99 -6.19 -8.80 4.97
C PHE A 99 -5.52 -8.44 3.65
N VAL A 100 -5.70 -9.32 2.66
CA VAL A 100 -5.36 -9.00 1.28
C VAL A 100 -6.65 -8.66 0.55
N VAL A 101 -6.82 -7.39 0.17
CA VAL A 101 -8.03 -6.90 -0.50
C VAL A 101 -7.64 -6.32 -1.86
N SER A 102 -8.39 -6.68 -2.90
CA SER A 102 -8.26 -6.08 -4.23
C SER A 102 -9.41 -5.13 -4.50
N SER A 103 -9.12 -3.94 -5.04
CA SER A 103 -10.13 -2.96 -5.42
C SER A 103 -9.91 -2.43 -6.83
N LEU A 104 -11.01 -2.33 -7.59
CA LEU A 104 -11.04 -1.71 -8.91
C LEU A 104 -11.57 -0.28 -8.78
N GLY A 105 -10.73 0.69 -9.09
CA GLY A 105 -11.06 2.10 -9.11
C GLY A 105 -11.47 2.55 -10.52
N ASN A 106 -12.56 3.29 -10.61
CA ASN A 106 -13.02 3.93 -11.85
C ASN A 106 -12.91 5.48 -11.81
N GLY A 107 -12.25 6.04 -10.79
CA GLY A 107 -12.09 7.48 -10.58
C GLY A 107 -13.31 8.20 -9.99
N CYS A 108 -14.43 7.51 -9.76
CA CYS A 108 -15.64 8.13 -9.21
C CYS A 108 -15.83 7.88 -7.71
N ARG A 109 -15.41 6.71 -7.21
CA ARG A 109 -15.61 6.32 -5.81
C ARG A 109 -14.41 6.68 -4.96
N GLU A 110 -14.71 7.22 -3.78
CA GLU A 110 -13.77 7.30 -2.66
C GLU A 110 -13.60 5.89 -2.10
N GLN A 111 -12.36 5.45 -2.02
CA GLN A 111 -11.94 4.20 -1.44
C GLN A 111 -11.91 4.39 0.06
N GLN A 112 -13.07 4.19 0.67
CA GLN A 112 -13.23 4.16 2.12
C GLN A 112 -12.68 2.85 2.73
N LEU A 113 -11.66 2.26 2.09
CA LEU A 113 -10.98 1.07 2.60
C LEU A 113 -10.15 1.50 3.80
N PHE A 114 -10.71 1.25 4.98
CA PHE A 114 -10.05 1.04 6.27
C PHE A 114 -8.75 1.85 6.46
N LEU A 115 -8.90 3.16 6.71
CA LEU A 115 -7.97 3.98 7.51
C LEU A 115 -8.57 4.29 8.88
#